data_AF-A0AAN8I1I6-F1
#
_entry.id   AF-A0AAN8I1I6-F1
#
_cell.length_a   1.000
_cell.length_b   1.000
_cell.length_c   1.000
_cell.angle_alpha   90.00
_cell.angle_beta   90.00
_cell.angle_gamma   90.00
#
_symmetry.space_group_name_H-M   'P 1'
#
loop_
_entity.id
_entity.type
_entity.pdbx_description
1 polymer ?
#
loop_
_entity_poly.entity_id
_entity_poly.type
_entity_poly.pdbx_seq_one_letter_code
_entity_poly.pdbx_strand_id
1 'polypeptide(L)'
;MTLLLRQILPFGLTCSMAERKLDNRFDHSLYNLKPKHRLFSQHPTANDELPNRILSGTVQVKPNILRFQGSSVEFDDGSVVEDVDLVVFATGYRFSFPFLASHVTSVSGNKASLYKYVFPPELERPTLAIIGLVQPLGAIMPISEMQARWATRVFKGCTKLPPVASMLKDVQCKQETMAKRYVPSQRHTIQVDYLNYMDEIAGLLGVRPNIPRLLLTDPRLGLKVLFGPGTPYQYRLKGPGKWAGARQAIFTQWERVAQPMQTRPCDDPKTKRSYMWPLILSAAVVGWAAYVNRNNLPTALLDKIIVYLPAQ
;
A
#
# COMPACT_ATOMS: atom_id res chain seq x y z
N MET A 1 7.85 -1.00 5.01
CA MET A 1 7.71 -2.46 4.83
C MET A 1 7.64 -2.71 3.33
N THR A 2 8.56 -3.50 2.77
CA THR A 2 8.64 -3.74 1.33
C THR A 2 7.42 -4.53 0.84
N LEU A 3 7.12 -4.42 -0.46
CA LEU A 3 5.99 -5.05 -1.14
C LEU A 3 5.96 -6.58 -0.90
N LEU A 4 7.15 -7.18 -0.87
CA LEU A 4 7.37 -8.61 -0.62
C LEU A 4 6.95 -9.04 0.80
N LEU A 5 7.30 -8.26 1.84
CA LEU A 5 7.00 -8.61 3.23
C LEU A 5 5.50 -8.58 3.52
N ARG A 6 4.74 -7.69 2.87
CA ARG A 6 3.27 -7.64 3.01
C ARG A 6 2.55 -8.82 2.36
N GLN A 7 3.12 -9.43 1.33
CA GLN A 7 2.50 -10.55 0.63
C GLN A 7 2.76 -11.90 1.30
N ILE A 8 3.87 -12.01 2.06
CA ILE A 8 4.27 -13.25 2.72
C ILE A 8 3.71 -13.35 4.14
N LEU A 9 3.65 -12.23 4.87
CA LEU A 9 3.25 -12.24 6.28
C LEU A 9 1.72 -12.23 6.43
N PRO A 10 1.15 -13.05 7.34
CA PRO A 10 -0.28 -13.02 7.64
C PRO A 10 -0.74 -11.63 8.08
N PHE A 11 -1.96 -11.27 7.68
CA PHE A 11 -2.53 -9.95 7.94
C PHE A 11 -2.49 -9.56 9.42
N GLY A 12 -2.86 -10.47 10.33
CA GLY A 12 -2.83 -10.23 11.77
C GLY A 12 -1.45 -9.86 12.31
N LEU A 13 -0.41 -10.58 11.87
CA LEU A 13 0.98 -10.34 12.28
C LEU A 13 1.50 -9.00 11.75
N THR A 14 1.20 -8.67 10.48
CA THR A 14 1.58 -7.37 9.92
C THR A 14 0.94 -6.20 10.67
N CYS A 15 -0.31 -6.35 11.12
CA CYS A 15 -0.97 -5.36 11.97
C CYS A 15 -0.28 -5.27 13.33
N SER A 16 -0.02 -6.40 14.01
CA SER A 16 0.60 -6.38 15.35
C SER A 16 1.97 -5.71 15.34
N MET A 17 2.80 -6.00 14.32
CA MET A 17 4.11 -5.37 14.17
C MET A 17 3.99 -3.86 13.93
N ALA A 18 3.02 -3.43 13.13
CA ALA A 18 2.82 -2.02 12.80
C ALA A 18 2.20 -1.24 13.98
N GLU A 19 1.21 -1.82 14.66
CA GLU A 19 0.58 -1.28 15.88
C GLU A 19 1.63 -1.06 16.97
N ARG A 20 2.46 -2.08 17.25
CA ARG A 20 3.57 -1.94 18.21
C ARG A 20 4.52 -0.80 17.85
N LYS A 21 4.80 -0.60 16.55
CA LYS A 21 5.65 0.51 16.11
C LYS A 21 4.98 1.88 16.32
N LEU A 22 3.67 1.96 16.16
CA LEU A 22 2.91 3.18 16.42
C LEU A 22 2.83 3.48 17.92
N ASP A 23 2.58 2.47 18.75
CA ASP A 23 2.54 2.59 20.21
C ASP A 23 3.91 2.98 20.80
N ASN A 24 5.01 2.60 20.14
CA ASN A 24 6.35 3.07 20.51
C ASN A 24 6.54 4.60 20.29
N ARG A 25 5.72 5.27 19.47
CA ARG A 25 5.76 6.74 19.34
C ARG A 25 5.02 7.42 20.50
N PHE A 26 3.85 6.90 20.84
CA PHE A 26 3.05 7.23 22.03
C PHE A 26 2.01 6.14 22.23
N ASP A 27 1.66 5.81 23.47
CA ASP A 27 0.68 4.76 23.78
C ASP A 27 -0.75 5.22 23.43
N HIS A 28 -1.36 4.64 22.39
CA HIS A 28 -2.69 5.02 21.96
C HIS A 28 -3.77 4.71 23.01
N SER A 29 -3.52 3.76 23.92
CA SER A 29 -4.44 3.43 25.02
C SER A 29 -4.45 4.54 26.07
N LEU A 30 -3.27 5.02 26.48
CA LEU A 30 -3.14 6.13 27.44
C LEU A 30 -3.77 7.43 26.90
N TYR A 31 -3.74 7.62 25.59
CA TYR A 31 -4.32 8.80 24.92
C TYR A 31 -5.80 8.62 24.54
N ASN A 32 -6.43 7.49 24.89
CA ASN A 32 -7.81 7.14 24.49
C ASN A 32 -8.05 7.16 22.96
N LEU A 33 -7.03 6.80 22.18
CA LEU A 33 -7.08 6.74 20.70
C LEU A 33 -7.05 5.32 20.14
N LYS A 34 -6.97 4.29 21.00
CA LYS A 34 -6.85 2.90 20.56
C LYS A 34 -8.15 2.41 19.90
N PRO A 35 -8.12 2.03 18.61
CA PRO A 35 -9.33 1.59 17.92
C PRO A 35 -9.75 0.17 18.33
N LYS A 36 -11.04 -0.15 18.15
CA LYS A 36 -11.60 -1.49 18.32
C LYS A 36 -11.28 -2.44 17.15
N HIS A 37 -10.72 -1.93 16.07
CA HIS A 37 -10.35 -2.68 14.87
C HIS A 37 -8.83 -2.70 14.67
N ARG A 38 -8.34 -3.58 13.80
CA ARG A 38 -6.91 -3.67 13.44
C ARG A 38 -6.46 -2.44 12.66
N LEU A 39 -5.19 -2.06 12.78
CA LEU A 39 -4.64 -0.83 12.20
C LEU A 39 -5.04 -0.60 10.75
N PHE A 40 -4.80 -1.58 9.88
CA PHE A 40 -5.00 -1.38 8.45
C PHE A 40 -6.45 -1.64 8.01
N SER A 41 -7.40 -1.92 8.91
CA SER A 41 -8.84 -2.04 8.59
C SER A 41 -9.55 -0.70 8.44
N GLN A 42 -8.81 0.39 8.62
CA GLN A 42 -9.19 1.76 8.32
C GLN A 42 -7.94 2.54 7.90
N HIS A 43 -8.11 3.65 7.20
CA HIS A 43 -7.00 4.56 6.93
C HIS A 43 -6.51 5.20 8.23
N PRO A 44 -5.21 5.08 8.58
CA PRO A 44 -4.67 5.77 9.73
C PRO A 44 -4.61 7.28 9.48
N THR A 45 -4.78 8.06 10.54
CA THR A 45 -4.61 9.52 10.50
C THR A 45 -3.12 9.87 10.48
N ALA A 46 -2.72 10.79 9.62
CA ALA A 46 -1.38 11.37 9.60
C ALA A 46 -1.43 12.78 10.18
N ASN A 47 -0.87 12.96 11.39
CA ASN A 47 -0.77 14.25 12.06
C ASN A 47 0.43 14.23 13.01
N ASP A 48 1.31 15.22 12.91
CA ASP A 48 2.54 15.28 13.73
C ASP A 48 2.36 16.01 15.06
N GLU A 49 1.32 16.83 15.19
CA GLU A 49 1.07 17.65 16.38
C GLU A 49 0.08 17.02 17.36
N LEU A 50 -0.87 16.21 16.88
CA LEU A 50 -2.01 15.75 17.67
C LEU A 50 -1.60 15.14 19.03
N PRO A 51 -0.59 14.25 19.14
CA PRO A 51 -0.18 13.72 20.43
C PRO A 51 0.30 14.83 21.39
N ASN A 52 1.10 15.77 20.91
CA ASN A 52 1.60 16.88 21.74
C ASN A 52 0.46 17.82 22.17
N ARG A 53 -0.53 18.05 21.30
CA ARG A 53 -1.71 18.87 21.61
C ARG A 53 -2.58 18.22 22.67
N ILE A 54 -2.72 16.89 22.65
CA ILE A 54 -3.42 16.13 23.70
C ILE A 54 -2.65 16.24 25.02
N LEU A 55 -1.34 16.00 25.00
CA LEU A 55 -0.49 16.03 26.20
C LEU A 55 -0.50 17.42 26.87
N SER A 56 -0.52 18.50 26.09
CA SER A 56 -0.59 19.88 26.60
C SER A 56 -1.97 20.31 27.10
N GLY A 57 -3.02 19.50 26.89
CA GLY A 57 -4.40 19.85 27.23
C GLY A 57 -5.11 20.79 26.23
N THR A 58 -4.43 21.21 25.15
CA THR A 58 -5.05 22.05 24.10
C THR A 58 -6.14 21.29 23.34
N VAL A 59 -6.00 19.96 23.19
CA VAL A 59 -7.01 19.08 22.60
C VAL A 59 -7.41 18.04 23.62
N GLN A 60 -8.71 17.94 23.90
CA GLN A 60 -9.26 16.90 24.76
C GLN A 60 -10.10 15.94 23.92
N VAL A 61 -9.71 14.66 23.92
CA VAL A 61 -10.44 13.61 23.20
C VAL A 61 -11.70 13.25 23.98
N LYS A 62 -12.84 13.18 23.28
CA LYS A 62 -14.15 12.81 23.83
C LYS A 62 -14.75 11.62 23.06
N PRO A 63 -15.65 10.83 23.67
CA PRO A 63 -16.39 9.79 22.95
C PRO A 63 -17.42 10.40 22.00
N ASN A 64 -18.34 9.60 21.44
CA ASN A 64 -19.34 10.16 20.53
C ASN A 64 -20.28 11.11 21.28
N ILE A 65 -20.82 12.06 20.51
CA ILE A 65 -21.84 13.00 20.98
C ILE A 65 -23.17 12.25 21.13
N LEU A 66 -23.77 12.33 22.32
CA LEU A 66 -25.10 11.82 22.61
C LEU A 66 -26.16 12.83 22.16
N ARG A 67 -26.04 14.09 22.57
CA ARG A 67 -26.93 15.19 22.15
C ARG A 67 -26.33 16.57 22.42
N PHE A 68 -26.88 17.57 21.74
CA PHE A 68 -26.66 18.99 22.02
C PHE A 68 -27.78 19.53 22.93
N GLN A 69 -27.44 20.34 23.92
CA GLN A 69 -28.39 20.99 24.83
C GLN A 69 -28.03 22.47 25.01
N GLY A 70 -28.63 23.35 24.20
CA GLY A 70 -28.24 24.77 24.21
C GLY A 70 -26.78 24.95 23.76
N SER A 71 -25.95 25.54 24.61
CA SER A 71 -24.50 25.67 24.41
C SER A 71 -23.69 24.46 24.91
N SER A 72 -24.34 23.41 25.43
CA SER A 72 -23.66 22.25 25.98
C SER A 72 -23.73 21.02 25.08
N VAL A 73 -22.74 20.14 25.22
CA VAL A 73 -22.61 18.89 24.48
C VAL A 73 -22.48 17.75 25.48
N GLU A 74 -23.45 16.83 25.46
CA GLU A 74 -23.43 15.59 26.23
C GLU A 74 -22.85 14.46 25.37
N PHE A 75 -21.97 13.65 25.97
CA PHE A 75 -21.29 12.54 25.31
C PHE A 75 -21.78 11.17 25.83
N ASP A 76 -21.49 10.11 25.08
CA ASP A 76 -21.91 8.72 25.40
C ASP A 76 -21.47 8.22 26.79
N ASP A 77 -20.42 8.80 27.37
CA ASP A 77 -19.92 8.46 28.71
C ASP A 77 -20.61 9.23 29.84
N GLY A 78 -21.62 10.06 29.52
CA GLY A 78 -22.32 10.93 30.45
C GLY A 78 -21.57 12.22 30.78
N SER A 79 -20.37 12.45 30.23
CA SER A 79 -19.68 13.72 30.41
C SER A 79 -20.37 14.82 29.61
N VAL A 80 -20.33 16.04 30.14
CA VAL A 80 -20.89 17.24 29.51
C VAL A 80 -19.81 18.30 29.38
N VAL A 81 -19.75 18.95 28.23
CA VAL A 81 -18.95 20.16 28.01
C VAL A 81 -19.91 21.32 27.81
N GLU A 82 -19.82 22.30 28.70
CA GLU A 82 -20.59 23.55 28.67
C GLU A 82 -19.91 24.59 27.75
N ASP A 83 -20.63 25.66 27.43
CA ASP A 83 -20.11 26.85 26.74
C ASP A 83 -19.37 26.57 25.43
N VAL A 84 -19.93 25.70 24.58
CA VAL A 84 -19.39 25.39 23.26
C VAL A 84 -19.84 26.44 22.23
N ASP A 85 -18.90 27.26 21.77
CA ASP A 85 -19.17 28.32 20.78
C ASP A 85 -19.29 27.80 19.34
N LEU A 86 -18.54 26.74 19.00
CA LEU A 86 -18.40 26.26 17.62
C LEU A 86 -18.32 24.74 17.54
N VAL A 87 -19.10 24.17 16.62
CA VAL A 87 -19.05 22.75 16.26
C VAL A 87 -18.61 22.62 14.80
N VAL A 88 -17.51 21.89 14.57
CA VAL A 88 -16.99 21.62 13.22
C VAL A 88 -17.21 20.15 12.86
N PHE A 89 -18.13 19.89 11.93
CA PHE A 89 -18.41 18.54 11.44
C PHE A 89 -17.39 18.08 10.39
N ALA A 90 -16.29 17.48 10.85
CA ALA A 90 -15.30 16.82 9.99
C ALA A 90 -15.74 15.37 9.59
N THR A 91 -17.01 15.18 9.22
CA THR A 91 -17.64 13.85 9.02
C THR A 91 -17.42 13.24 7.64
N GLY A 92 -16.65 13.92 6.78
CA GLY A 92 -16.29 13.46 5.44
C GLY A 92 -17.27 13.92 4.35
N TYR A 93 -17.20 13.24 3.20
CA TYR A 93 -17.93 13.63 1.99
C TYR A 93 -18.65 12.43 1.35
N ARG A 94 -19.70 12.73 0.60
CA ARG A 94 -20.37 11.79 -0.31
C ARG A 94 -20.04 12.18 -1.75
N PHE A 95 -20.03 11.23 -2.67
CA PHE A 95 -19.87 11.52 -4.10
C PHE A 95 -21.13 11.21 -4.90
N SER A 96 -21.33 11.95 -5.99
CA SER A 96 -22.39 11.73 -6.98
C SER A 96 -21.96 12.28 -8.35
N PHE A 97 -22.63 11.85 -9.41
CA PHE A 97 -22.39 12.33 -10.78
C PHE A 97 -23.70 12.90 -11.36
N PRO A 98 -24.13 14.11 -10.96
CA PRO A 98 -25.44 14.66 -11.34
C PRO A 98 -25.59 14.92 -12.85
N PHE A 99 -24.48 14.97 -13.58
CA PHE A 99 -24.43 15.12 -15.02
C PHE A 99 -24.46 13.78 -15.79
N LEU A 100 -24.43 12.63 -15.10
CA LEU A 100 -24.56 11.30 -15.72
C LEU A 100 -25.95 10.74 -15.47
N ALA A 101 -26.54 10.12 -16.50
CA ALA A 101 -27.78 9.39 -16.33
C ALA A 101 -27.57 8.18 -15.40
N SER A 102 -28.57 7.88 -14.57
CA SER A 102 -28.48 6.81 -13.55
C SER A 102 -28.21 5.42 -14.11
N HIS A 103 -28.65 5.14 -15.35
CA HIS A 103 -28.37 3.87 -16.04
C HIS A 103 -26.93 3.76 -16.54
N VAL A 104 -26.20 4.87 -16.69
CA VAL A 104 -24.78 4.86 -17.07
C VAL A 104 -23.93 4.52 -15.85
N THR A 105 -24.18 5.16 -14.72
CA THR A 105 -23.52 4.85 -13.45
C THR A 105 -24.43 5.29 -12.32
N SER A 106 -24.96 4.33 -11.56
CA SER A 106 -25.70 4.62 -10.35
C SER A 106 -24.73 4.69 -9.15
N VAL A 107 -24.91 5.72 -8.32
CA VAL A 107 -24.23 5.83 -7.03
C VAL A 107 -25.26 5.61 -5.94
N SER A 108 -25.08 4.57 -5.13
CA SER A 108 -25.95 4.28 -3.99
C SER A 108 -25.11 3.95 -2.77
N GLY A 109 -25.43 4.57 -1.63
CA GLY A 109 -24.69 4.34 -0.38
C GLY A 109 -23.19 4.62 -0.49
N ASN A 110 -22.81 5.64 -1.29
CA ASN A 110 -21.42 5.98 -1.58
C ASN A 110 -20.64 4.87 -2.33
N LYS A 111 -21.34 4.00 -3.08
CA LYS A 111 -20.77 2.94 -3.92
C LYS A 111 -21.14 3.16 -5.37
N ALA A 112 -20.21 2.87 -6.28
CA ALA A 112 -20.45 2.82 -7.72
C ALA A 112 -19.98 1.47 -8.28
N SER A 113 -20.78 0.87 -9.16
CA SER A 113 -20.42 -0.39 -9.82
C SER A 113 -19.55 -0.10 -11.04
N LEU A 114 -18.22 -0.07 -10.84
CA LEU A 114 -17.26 0.29 -11.89
C LEU A 114 -16.17 -0.77 -11.99
N TYR A 115 -15.96 -1.33 -13.18
CA TYR A 115 -14.86 -2.24 -13.46
C TYR A 115 -13.53 -1.56 -13.17
N LYS A 116 -12.78 -2.15 -12.23
CA LYS A 116 -11.53 -1.60 -11.69
C LYS A 116 -11.66 -0.15 -11.16
N TYR A 117 -12.85 0.28 -10.75
CA TYR A 117 -13.14 1.67 -10.36
C TYR A 117 -12.98 2.71 -11.50
N VAL A 118 -13.06 2.27 -12.76
CA VAL A 118 -12.86 3.14 -13.94
C VAL A 118 -14.04 3.08 -14.91
N PHE A 119 -14.40 1.89 -15.37
CA PHE A 119 -15.37 1.75 -16.48
C PHE A 119 -16.74 1.28 -15.98
N PRO A 120 -17.84 1.90 -16.42
CA PRO A 120 -19.17 1.34 -16.21
C PRO A 120 -19.32 0.04 -17.03
N PRO A 121 -19.54 -1.13 -16.41
CA PRO A 121 -19.51 -2.42 -17.11
C PRO A 121 -20.60 -2.59 -18.16
N GLU A 122 -21.75 -1.97 -17.96
CA GLU A 122 -22.98 -2.18 -18.74
C GLU A 122 -23.09 -1.25 -19.96
N LEU A 123 -22.13 -0.35 -20.15
CA LEU A 123 -22.05 0.45 -21.37
C LEU A 123 -21.68 -0.44 -22.57
N GLU A 124 -22.53 -0.45 -23.60
CA GLU A 124 -22.33 -1.23 -24.82
C GLU A 124 -20.98 -0.90 -25.50
N ARG A 125 -20.59 0.38 -25.48
CA ARG A 125 -19.30 0.86 -25.99
C ARG A 125 -18.49 1.50 -24.86
N PRO A 126 -17.23 1.07 -24.63
CA PRO A 126 -16.39 1.59 -23.55
C PRO A 126 -15.82 2.97 -23.90
N THR A 127 -16.69 3.98 -23.94
CA THR A 127 -16.39 5.36 -24.37
C THR A 127 -16.42 6.37 -23.22
N LEU A 128 -16.75 5.91 -22.01
CA LEU A 128 -16.74 6.69 -20.77
C LEU A 128 -15.86 6.00 -19.73
N ALA A 129 -15.06 6.79 -19.02
CA ALA A 129 -14.21 6.34 -17.94
C ALA A 129 -14.23 7.37 -16.80
N ILE A 130 -14.32 6.89 -15.57
CA ILE A 130 -14.25 7.70 -14.35
C ILE A 130 -12.83 7.56 -13.79
N ILE A 131 -12.14 8.68 -13.64
CA ILE A 131 -10.75 8.71 -13.18
C ILE A 131 -10.69 9.28 -11.76
N GLY A 132 -9.92 8.64 -10.88
CA GLY A 132 -9.68 9.09 -9.52
C GLY A 132 -10.75 8.70 -8.50
N LEU A 133 -11.78 7.92 -8.87
CA LEU A 133 -12.80 7.45 -7.92
C LEU A 133 -12.31 6.26 -7.08
N VAL A 134 -11.22 6.45 -6.34
CA VAL A 134 -10.65 5.47 -5.39
C VAL A 134 -10.02 6.19 -4.20
N GLN A 135 -9.96 5.50 -3.06
CA GLN A 135 -9.26 5.95 -1.86
C GLN A 135 -8.12 4.98 -1.52
N PRO A 136 -6.89 5.28 -1.95
CA PRO A 136 -5.76 4.39 -1.73
C PRO A 136 -5.11 4.56 -0.35
N LEU A 137 -4.55 3.46 0.17
CA LEU A 137 -3.42 3.53 1.10
C LEU A 137 -2.14 3.91 0.33
N GLY A 138 -2.06 5.17 -0.12
CA GLY A 138 -0.98 5.72 -0.93
C GLY A 138 -1.37 7.01 -1.65
N ALA A 139 -0.61 7.41 -2.67
CA ALA A 139 -0.90 8.63 -3.43
C ALA A 139 -1.95 8.39 -4.53
N ILE A 140 -2.91 9.31 -4.67
CA ILE A 140 -3.96 9.24 -5.70
C ILE A 140 -3.48 9.70 -7.08
N MET A 141 -2.50 10.62 -7.14
CA MET A 141 -2.04 11.20 -8.40
C MET A 141 -1.46 10.15 -9.36
N PRO A 142 -0.58 9.24 -8.92
CA PRO A 142 -0.09 8.18 -9.80
C PRO A 142 -1.16 7.17 -10.19
N ILE A 143 -2.14 6.92 -9.32
CA ILE A 143 -3.26 6.05 -9.66
C ILE A 143 -4.08 6.66 -10.78
N SER A 144 -4.44 7.94 -10.66
CA SER A 144 -5.22 8.66 -11.66
C SER A 144 -4.48 8.73 -13.00
N GLU A 145 -3.15 8.92 -12.98
CA GLU A 145 -2.30 8.84 -14.17
C GLU A 145 -2.35 7.45 -14.82
N MET A 146 -2.25 6.39 -14.02
CA MET A 146 -2.30 5.01 -14.52
C MET A 146 -3.68 4.65 -15.10
N GLN A 147 -4.75 5.07 -14.41
CA GLN A 147 -6.12 4.92 -14.89
C GLN A 147 -6.31 5.66 -16.22
N ALA A 148 -5.85 6.91 -16.34
CA ALA A 148 -5.97 7.69 -17.57
C ALA A 148 -5.18 7.08 -18.75
N ARG A 149 -3.96 6.56 -18.50
CA ARG A 149 -3.18 5.81 -19.50
C ARG A 149 -3.93 4.60 -20.01
N TRP A 150 -4.59 3.87 -19.12
CA TRP A 150 -5.38 2.71 -19.51
C TRP A 150 -6.65 3.13 -20.27
N ALA A 151 -7.39 4.11 -19.76
CA ALA A 151 -8.60 4.62 -20.38
C ALA A 151 -8.39 5.09 -21.82
N THR A 152 -7.39 5.92 -22.06
CA THR A 152 -7.07 6.42 -23.41
C THR A 152 -6.73 5.31 -24.40
N ARG A 153 -6.08 4.23 -23.94
CA ARG A 153 -5.78 3.06 -24.79
C ARG A 153 -7.01 2.21 -25.08
N VAL A 154 -7.95 2.12 -24.15
CA VAL A 154 -9.25 1.49 -24.37
C VAL A 154 -10.06 2.30 -25.39
N PHE A 155 -10.13 3.62 -25.23
CA PHE A 155 -10.83 4.51 -26.17
C PHE A 155 -10.24 4.44 -27.58
N LYS A 156 -8.92 4.31 -27.71
CA LYS A 156 -8.24 4.09 -28.99
C LYS A 156 -8.41 2.68 -29.56
N GLY A 157 -8.99 1.73 -28.80
CA GLY A 157 -9.11 0.32 -29.20
C GLY A 157 -7.81 -0.48 -29.10
N CYS A 158 -6.73 0.08 -28.55
CA CYS A 158 -5.45 -0.61 -28.33
C CYS A 158 -5.52 -1.64 -27.19
N THR A 159 -6.51 -1.53 -26.31
CA THR A 159 -6.76 -2.46 -25.20
C THR A 159 -8.26 -2.74 -25.16
N LYS A 160 -8.66 -4.01 -25.19
CA LYS A 160 -10.08 -4.40 -25.11
C LYS A 160 -10.46 -4.70 -23.67
N LEU A 161 -11.65 -4.26 -23.26
CA LEU A 161 -12.23 -4.69 -21.98
C LEU A 161 -12.75 -6.14 -22.10
N PRO A 162 -12.77 -6.91 -21.00
CA PRO A 162 -13.36 -8.24 -21.01
C PRO A 162 -14.90 -8.18 -21.11
N PRO A 163 -15.59 -9.32 -21.31
CA PRO A 163 -17.05 -9.36 -21.33
C PRO A 163 -17.68 -8.81 -20.04
N VAL A 164 -18.90 -8.26 -20.16
CA VAL A 164 -19.64 -7.63 -19.05
C VAL A 164 -19.74 -8.53 -17.82
N ALA A 165 -20.05 -9.82 -18.01
CA ALA A 165 -20.13 -10.79 -16.91
C ALA A 165 -18.81 -10.91 -16.12
N SER A 166 -17.67 -10.86 -16.81
CA SER A 166 -16.36 -10.89 -16.16
C SER A 166 -16.05 -9.59 -15.43
N MET A 167 -16.48 -8.45 -15.98
CA MET A 167 -16.33 -7.15 -15.32
C MET A 167 -17.17 -7.06 -14.04
N LEU A 168 -18.44 -7.49 -14.08
CA LEU A 168 -19.33 -7.51 -12.92
C LEU A 168 -18.83 -8.48 -11.83
N LYS A 169 -18.32 -9.66 -12.23
CA LYS A 169 -17.70 -10.61 -11.29
C LYS A 169 -16.49 -10.00 -10.59
N ASP A 170 -15.67 -9.23 -11.30
CA ASP A 170 -14.53 -8.52 -10.71
C ASP A 170 -14.98 -7.45 -9.70
N VAL A 171 -16.01 -6.66 -10.06
CA VAL A 171 -16.58 -5.66 -9.15
C VAL A 171 -17.06 -6.31 -7.86
N GLN A 172 -17.82 -7.40 -7.95
CA GLN A 172 -18.31 -8.13 -6.80
C GLN A 172 -17.15 -8.68 -5.93
N CYS A 173 -16.17 -9.33 -6.55
CA CYS A 173 -15.02 -9.90 -5.82
C CYS A 173 -14.23 -8.81 -5.07
N LYS A 174 -14.08 -7.62 -5.67
CA LYS A 174 -13.42 -6.48 -5.01
C LYS A 174 -14.24 -5.93 -3.84
N GLN A 175 -15.55 -5.81 -4.01
CA GLN A 175 -16.45 -5.39 -2.93
C GLN A 175 -16.39 -6.35 -1.75
N GLU A 176 -16.43 -7.66 -1.99
CA GLU A 176 -16.33 -8.69 -0.95
C GLU A 176 -14.97 -8.67 -0.24
N THR A 177 -13.88 -8.53 -1.00
CA THR A 177 -12.52 -8.45 -0.47
C THR A 177 -12.35 -7.22 0.42
N MET A 178 -12.87 -6.07 -0.02
CA MET A 178 -12.87 -4.83 0.75
C MET A 178 -13.71 -4.96 2.02
N ALA A 179 -14.91 -5.55 1.94
CA ALA A 179 -15.80 -5.76 3.08
C ALA A 179 -15.19 -6.67 4.16
N LYS A 180 -14.42 -7.69 3.76
CA LYS A 180 -13.67 -8.54 4.70
C LYS A 180 -12.52 -7.81 5.39
N ARG A 181 -12.02 -6.74 4.77
CA ARG A 181 -10.77 -6.09 5.14
C ARG A 181 -10.97 -4.82 5.95
N TYR A 182 -11.96 -4.01 5.59
CA TYR A 182 -12.23 -2.69 6.15
C TYR A 182 -13.47 -2.68 7.04
N VAL A 183 -13.51 -1.75 8.00
CA VAL A 183 -14.68 -1.55 8.87
C VAL A 183 -15.90 -1.16 8.02
N PRO A 184 -17.06 -1.82 8.21
CA PRO A 184 -18.28 -1.52 7.46
C PRO A 184 -18.74 -0.08 7.76
N SER A 185 -18.55 0.83 6.82
CA SER A 185 -18.91 2.24 6.93
C SER A 185 -19.09 2.84 5.54
N GLN A 186 -19.92 3.89 5.41
CA GLN A 186 -20.06 4.65 4.17
C GLN A 186 -18.77 5.35 3.73
N ARG A 187 -17.81 5.53 4.66
CA ARG A 187 -16.46 6.02 4.35
C ARG A 187 -15.62 4.98 3.61
N HIS A 188 -15.91 3.69 3.81
CA HIS A 188 -15.09 2.59 3.30
C HIS A 188 -15.74 1.84 2.13
N THR A 189 -15.95 2.55 1.02
CA THR A 189 -16.63 2.01 -0.18
C THR A 189 -15.78 1.92 -1.45
N ILE A 190 -14.60 2.55 -1.49
CA ILE A 190 -13.75 2.67 -2.69
C ILE A 190 -12.27 2.48 -2.38
N GLN A 191 -11.95 1.65 -1.38
CA GLN A 191 -10.58 1.46 -0.89
C GLN A 191 -9.75 0.58 -1.81
N VAL A 192 -8.49 0.96 -2.00
CA VAL A 192 -7.51 0.17 -2.75
C VAL A 192 -6.15 0.15 -2.05
N ASP A 193 -5.45 -0.98 -2.14
CA ASP A 193 -4.03 -1.03 -1.80
C ASP A 193 -3.21 -0.48 -2.97
N TYR A 194 -2.48 0.61 -2.73
CA TYR A 194 -1.78 1.38 -3.77
C TYR A 194 -0.96 0.47 -4.71
N LEU A 195 -0.06 -0.35 -4.17
CA LEU A 195 0.83 -1.18 -4.99
C LEU A 195 0.10 -2.29 -5.75
N ASN A 196 -0.87 -2.95 -5.10
CA ASN A 196 -1.64 -4.02 -5.74
C ASN A 196 -2.48 -3.48 -6.90
N TYR A 197 -3.14 -2.34 -6.69
CA TYR A 197 -3.95 -1.68 -7.72
C TYR A 197 -3.08 -1.14 -8.86
N MET A 198 -1.95 -0.49 -8.55
CA MET A 198 -1.02 0.00 -9.56
C MET A 198 -0.45 -1.14 -10.42
N ASP A 199 -0.07 -2.26 -9.81
CA ASP A 199 0.42 -3.45 -10.51
C ASP A 199 -0.65 -4.11 -11.39
N GLU A 200 -1.90 -4.12 -10.94
CA GLU A 200 -3.05 -4.63 -11.68
C GLU A 200 -3.28 -3.81 -12.96
N ILE A 201 -3.41 -2.48 -12.85
CA ILE A 201 -3.60 -1.62 -14.03
C ILE A 201 -2.35 -1.64 -14.92
N ALA A 202 -1.15 -1.69 -14.33
CA ALA A 202 0.09 -1.82 -15.08
C ALA A 202 0.17 -3.14 -15.85
N GLY A 203 -0.45 -4.21 -15.35
CA GLY A 203 -0.62 -5.49 -16.06
C GLY A 203 -1.47 -5.33 -17.30
N LEU A 204 -2.64 -4.69 -17.17
CA LEU A 204 -3.56 -4.39 -18.29
C LEU A 204 -2.90 -3.51 -19.37
N LEU A 205 -1.99 -2.63 -18.96
CA LEU A 205 -1.22 -1.74 -19.83
C LEU A 205 0.06 -2.39 -20.42
N GLY A 206 0.50 -3.54 -19.90
CA GLY A 206 1.78 -4.15 -20.26
C GLY A 206 3.02 -3.39 -19.75
N VAL A 207 2.86 -2.50 -18.77
CA VAL A 207 3.95 -1.65 -18.21
C VAL A 207 4.44 -2.14 -16.84
N ARG A 208 3.83 -3.18 -16.28
CA ARG A 208 4.24 -3.77 -14.99
C ARG A 208 5.70 -4.25 -15.03
N PRO A 209 6.58 -3.80 -14.12
CA PRO A 209 7.95 -4.29 -14.03
C PRO A 209 8.00 -5.82 -13.88
N ASN A 210 8.85 -6.49 -14.67
CA ASN A 210 9.11 -7.91 -14.48
C ASN A 210 10.37 -8.05 -13.61
N ILE A 211 10.18 -8.27 -12.31
CA ILE A 211 11.27 -8.27 -11.34
C ILE A 211 12.32 -9.36 -11.61
N PRO A 212 11.96 -10.64 -11.85
CA PRO A 212 12.96 -11.67 -12.20
C PRO A 212 13.82 -11.28 -13.41
N ARG A 213 13.20 -10.77 -14.47
CA ARG A 213 13.94 -10.31 -15.66
C ARG A 213 14.82 -9.11 -15.35
N LEU A 214 14.36 -8.17 -14.53
CA LEU A 214 15.16 -7.02 -14.11
C LEU A 214 16.37 -7.47 -13.28
N LEU A 215 16.21 -8.44 -12.38
CA LEU A 215 17.33 -8.98 -11.60
C LEU A 215 18.40 -9.64 -12.48
N LEU A 216 18.00 -10.26 -13.59
CA LEU A 216 18.93 -10.86 -14.56
C LEU A 216 19.61 -9.82 -15.47
N THR A 217 18.89 -8.77 -15.89
CA THR A 217 19.38 -7.81 -16.91
C THR A 217 20.01 -6.54 -16.33
N ASP A 218 19.47 -6.01 -15.23
CA ASP A 218 20.00 -4.87 -14.47
C ASP A 218 19.77 -5.14 -12.97
N PRO A 219 20.63 -5.96 -12.34
CA PRO A 219 20.44 -6.39 -10.95
C PRO A 219 20.33 -5.23 -9.96
N ARG A 220 21.03 -4.12 -10.21
CA ARG A 220 20.97 -2.93 -9.35
C ARG A 220 19.60 -2.27 -9.41
N LEU A 221 19.03 -2.12 -10.60
CA LEU A 221 17.66 -1.62 -10.76
C LEU A 221 16.65 -2.61 -10.19
N GLY A 222 16.79 -3.91 -10.47
CA GLY A 222 15.92 -4.96 -9.94
C GLY A 222 15.84 -4.96 -8.42
N LEU A 223 16.98 -4.86 -7.73
CA LEU A 223 17.04 -4.77 -6.27
C LEU A 223 16.39 -3.48 -5.74
N LYS A 224 16.58 -2.33 -6.41
CA LYS A 224 15.93 -1.06 -6.02
C LYS A 224 14.42 -1.09 -6.21
N VAL A 225 13.91 -1.75 -7.24
CA VAL A 225 12.46 -1.89 -7.45
C VAL A 225 11.86 -2.90 -6.47
N LEU A 226 12.57 -3.99 -6.16
CA LEU A 226 12.09 -5.03 -5.25
C LEU A 226 12.09 -4.59 -3.78
N PHE A 227 13.18 -3.96 -3.32
CA PHE A 227 13.39 -3.63 -1.92
C PHE A 227 13.30 -2.13 -1.60
N GLY A 228 13.30 -1.27 -2.62
CA GLY A 228 13.15 0.17 -2.44
C GLY A 228 11.69 0.61 -2.30
N PRO A 229 11.45 1.93 -2.26
CA PRO A 229 10.10 2.47 -2.28
C PRO A 229 9.44 2.22 -3.64
N GLY A 230 8.16 1.84 -3.63
CA GLY A 230 7.37 1.64 -4.85
C GLY A 230 6.96 2.96 -5.50
N THR A 231 7.93 3.69 -6.06
CA THR A 231 7.72 4.97 -6.71
C THR A 231 7.15 4.80 -8.12
N PRO A 232 6.31 5.74 -8.60
CA PRO A 232 5.58 5.57 -9.86
C PRO A 232 6.48 5.52 -11.10
N TYR A 233 7.74 5.97 -11.00
CA TYR A 233 8.75 5.85 -12.05
C TYR A 233 8.89 4.41 -12.56
N GLN A 234 8.68 3.40 -11.71
CA GLN A 234 8.81 1.99 -12.08
C GLN A 234 7.85 1.60 -13.22
N TYR A 235 6.67 2.21 -13.29
CA TYR A 235 5.66 1.95 -14.33
C TYR A 235 5.91 2.71 -15.64
N ARG A 236 7.07 3.36 -15.75
CA ARG A 236 7.59 4.02 -16.96
C ARG A 236 8.93 3.40 -17.41
N LEU A 237 9.38 2.31 -16.79
CA LEU A 237 10.61 1.59 -17.18
C LEU A 237 10.48 0.85 -18.52
N LYS A 238 9.26 0.42 -18.87
CA LYS A 238 8.97 -0.35 -20.08
C LYS A 238 7.56 -0.08 -20.60
N GLY A 239 7.27 -0.61 -21.79
CA GLY A 239 5.94 -0.57 -22.40
C GLY A 239 5.58 0.81 -22.97
N PRO A 240 4.30 1.00 -23.35
CA PRO A 240 3.82 2.26 -23.92
C PRO A 240 4.03 3.45 -22.97
N GLY A 241 4.63 4.52 -23.50
CA GLY A 241 4.97 5.71 -22.70
C GLY A 241 6.19 5.51 -21.79
N LYS A 242 7.10 4.58 -22.11
CA LYS A 242 8.41 4.45 -21.46
C LYS A 242 9.12 5.81 -21.40
N TRP A 243 9.72 6.12 -20.26
CA TRP A 243 10.48 7.35 -20.05
C TRP A 243 11.96 7.03 -19.82
N ALA A 244 12.85 7.63 -20.62
CA ALA A 244 14.29 7.40 -20.54
C ALA A 244 14.88 7.74 -19.15
N GLY A 245 14.35 8.79 -18.51
CA GLY A 245 14.78 9.22 -17.17
C GLY A 245 14.29 8.34 -16.02
N ALA A 246 13.40 7.36 -16.26
CA ALA A 246 12.76 6.58 -15.19
C ALA A 246 13.79 5.83 -14.34
N ARG A 247 14.80 5.23 -14.97
CA ARG A 247 15.89 4.56 -14.27
C ARG A 247 16.64 5.53 -13.37
N GLN A 248 17.12 6.64 -13.93
CA GLN A 248 17.89 7.63 -13.17
C GLN A 248 17.08 8.20 -12.01
N ALA A 249 15.79 8.47 -12.23
CA ALA A 249 14.88 8.97 -11.20
C ALA A 249 14.75 8.01 -10.01
N ILE A 250 14.67 6.70 -10.25
CA ILE A 250 14.65 5.68 -9.17
C ILE A 250 15.97 5.68 -8.40
N PHE A 251 17.11 5.84 -9.08
CA PHE A 251 18.41 5.80 -8.43
C PHE A 251 18.64 7.01 -7.51
N THR A 252 18.22 8.19 -7.94
CA THR A 252 18.47 9.49 -7.31
C THR A 252 17.31 10.00 -6.44
N GLN A 253 16.26 9.20 -6.24
CA GLN A 253 15.07 9.63 -5.48
C GLN A 253 15.38 10.08 -4.05
N TRP A 254 16.33 9.43 -3.37
CA TRP A 254 16.70 9.80 -2.00
C TRP A 254 17.50 11.09 -1.93
N GLU A 255 18.27 11.41 -2.97
CA GLU A 255 18.98 12.70 -3.08
C GLU A 255 17.97 13.85 -3.15
N ARG A 256 16.95 13.72 -4.01
CA ARG A 256 15.88 14.73 -4.13
C ARG A 256 15.03 14.86 -2.86
N VAL A 257 14.86 13.77 -2.10
CA VAL A 257 14.18 13.83 -0.80
C VAL A 257 15.04 14.57 0.22
N ALA A 258 16.35 14.29 0.27
CA ALA A 258 17.26 14.89 1.25
C ALA A 258 17.54 16.37 0.97
N GLN A 259 17.65 16.76 -0.31
CA GLN A 259 18.03 18.10 -0.74
C GLN A 259 17.29 19.25 -0.04
N PRO A 260 15.94 19.28 0.05
CA PRO A 260 15.25 20.37 0.74
C PRO A 260 15.44 20.38 2.26
N MET A 261 15.85 19.24 2.87
CA MET A 261 16.10 19.14 4.32
C MET A 261 17.55 19.49 4.69
N GLN A 262 18.49 19.34 3.75
CA GLN A 262 19.92 19.60 3.96
C GLN A 262 20.27 21.06 3.66
N THR A 263 19.61 22.00 4.36
CA THR A 263 19.82 23.45 4.19
C THR A 263 21.16 23.95 4.73
N ARG A 264 21.89 23.09 5.45
CA ARG A 264 23.23 23.35 5.98
C ARG A 264 24.15 22.16 5.69
N PRO A 265 25.41 22.38 5.24
CA PRO A 265 26.42 21.32 5.16
C PRO A 265 26.68 20.72 6.55
N CYS A 266 26.65 19.39 6.65
CA CYS A 266 27.04 18.66 7.85
C CYS A 266 28.29 17.85 7.54
N ASP A 267 29.35 18.04 8.32
CA ASP A 267 30.60 17.27 8.21
C ASP A 267 30.47 15.89 8.89
N ASP A 268 29.34 15.21 8.69
CA ASP A 268 29.12 13.91 9.28
C ASP A 268 30.17 12.91 8.76
N PRO A 269 30.89 12.20 9.65
CA PRO A 269 31.85 11.20 9.23
C PRO A 269 31.12 10.15 8.38
N LYS A 270 31.56 9.99 7.12
CA LYS A 270 30.98 9.00 6.19
C LYS A 270 30.93 7.65 6.90
N THR A 271 29.72 7.12 7.05
CA THR A 271 29.49 5.83 7.71
C THR A 271 30.34 4.78 7.01
N LYS A 272 31.35 4.23 7.71
CA LYS A 272 32.15 3.12 7.18
C LYS A 272 31.19 1.95 6.97
N ARG A 273 30.96 1.57 5.72
CA ARG A 273 30.12 0.43 5.37
C ARG A 273 30.78 -0.81 5.98
N SER A 274 30.19 -1.34 7.06
CA SER A 274 30.73 -2.55 7.69
C SER A 274 30.51 -3.74 6.77
N TYR A 275 31.58 -4.21 6.14
CA TYR A 275 31.59 -5.39 5.27
C TYR A 275 31.43 -6.70 6.06
N MET A 276 31.46 -6.65 7.39
CA MET A 276 31.35 -7.83 8.25
C MET A 276 29.98 -8.50 8.16
N TRP A 277 28.88 -7.76 8.17
CA TRP A 277 27.54 -8.35 8.10
C TRP A 277 27.25 -9.10 6.80
N PRO A 278 27.60 -8.56 5.61
CA PRO A 278 27.56 -9.32 4.36
C PRO A 278 28.41 -10.59 4.41
N LEU A 279 29.63 -10.51 4.96
CA LEU A 279 30.55 -11.65 5.08
C LEU A 279 30.02 -12.75 5.99
N ILE A 280 29.48 -12.39 7.16
CA ILE A 280 28.84 -13.31 8.12
C ILE A 280 27.63 -14.00 7.48
N LEU A 281 26.77 -13.25 6.78
CA LEU A 281 25.62 -13.83 6.08
C LEU A 281 26.03 -14.76 4.95
N SER A 282 27.05 -14.40 4.16
CA SER A 282 27.58 -15.31 3.13
C SER A 282 28.22 -16.56 3.73
N ALA A 283 28.96 -16.45 4.84
CA ALA A 283 29.53 -17.60 5.54
C ALA A 283 28.45 -18.51 6.12
N ALA A 284 27.37 -17.96 6.67
CA ALA A 284 26.23 -18.72 7.16
C ALA A 284 25.49 -19.46 6.02
N VAL A 285 25.31 -18.82 4.86
CA VAL A 285 24.69 -19.45 3.67
C VAL A 285 25.58 -20.56 3.11
N VAL A 286 26.90 -20.34 3.00
CA VAL A 286 27.85 -21.37 2.55
C VAL A 286 27.93 -22.52 3.54
N GLY A 287 27.95 -22.23 4.85
CA GLY A 287 27.91 -23.24 5.91
C GLY A 287 26.64 -24.08 5.88
N TRP A 288 25.48 -23.45 5.68
CA TRP A 288 24.21 -24.15 5.48
C TRP A 288 24.25 -25.03 4.23
N ALA A 289 24.68 -24.49 3.09
CA ALA A 289 24.77 -25.24 1.83
C ALA A 289 25.72 -26.44 1.96
N ALA A 290 26.87 -26.27 2.62
CA ALA A 290 27.80 -27.35 2.91
C ALA A 290 27.21 -28.40 3.86
N TYR A 291 26.46 -27.99 4.89
CA TYR A 291 25.77 -28.88 5.80
C TYR A 291 24.68 -29.71 5.10
N VAL A 292 23.86 -29.07 4.26
CA VAL A 292 22.82 -29.74 3.46
C VAL A 292 23.45 -30.69 2.44
N ASN A 293 24.53 -30.29 1.77
CA ASN A 293 25.24 -31.14 0.82
C ASN A 293 25.92 -32.33 1.53
N ARG A 294 26.45 -32.13 2.74
CA ARG A 294 27.04 -33.19 3.58
C ARG A 294 25.99 -34.21 4.04
N ASN A 295 24.79 -33.75 4.39
CA ASN A 295 23.71 -34.61 4.88
C ASN A 295 22.84 -35.23 3.76
N ASN A 296 22.96 -34.75 2.52
CA ASN A 296 22.30 -35.32 1.34
C ASN A 296 23.25 -36.12 0.44
N LEU A 297 24.44 -36.50 0.93
CA LEU A 297 25.29 -37.46 0.21
C LEU A 297 24.54 -38.79 0.07
N PRO A 298 24.38 -39.34 -1.15
CA PRO A 298 23.74 -40.62 -1.34
C PRO A 298 24.53 -41.70 -0.60
N THR A 299 23.84 -42.55 0.15
CA THR A 299 24.39 -43.70 0.90
C THR A 299 25.31 -44.59 0.05
N ALA A 300 25.16 -44.57 -1.28
CA ALA A 300 26.01 -45.30 -2.24
C ALA A 300 27.50 -44.87 -2.29
N LEU A 301 27.86 -43.67 -1.80
CA LEU A 301 29.26 -43.19 -1.78
C LEU A 301 30.00 -43.56 -0.49
N LEU A 302 29.28 -43.71 0.62
CA LEU A 302 29.85 -44.15 1.91
C LEU A 302 30.24 -45.63 1.87
N ASP A 303 29.44 -46.48 1.21
CA ASP A 303 29.75 -47.91 1.06
C ASP A 303 31.00 -48.18 0.21
N LYS A 304 31.34 -47.28 -0.73
CA LYS A 304 32.55 -47.42 -1.56
C LYS A 304 33.84 -46.98 -0.87
N ILE A 305 33.75 -46.23 0.22
CA ILE A 305 34.93 -45.74 0.97
C ILE A 305 35.34 -46.76 2.06
N ILE A 306 34.40 -47.56 2.57
CA ILE A 306 34.68 -48.60 3.58
C ILE A 306 35.51 -49.77 3.01
N VAL A 307 35.49 -50.00 1.69
CA VAL A 307 36.26 -51.07 1.03
C VAL A 307 37.77 -50.77 0.94
N TYR A 308 38.22 -49.53 1.20
CA TYR A 308 39.63 -49.12 1.07
C TYR A 308 40.33 -48.79 2.39
N LEU A 309 39.71 -49.04 3.55
CA LEU A 309 40.36 -48.86 4.85
C LEU A 309 41.00 -50.18 5.31
N PRO A 310 42.31 -50.24 5.58
CA PRO A 310 42.96 -51.44 6.10
C PRO A 310 42.49 -51.71 7.53
N ALA A 311 42.16 -52.97 7.81
CA ALA A 311 41.80 -53.43 9.14
C ALA A 311 42.97 -53.25 10.13
N GLN A 312 42.68 -52.63 11.27
CA GLN A 312 43.42 -52.81 12.53
C GLN A 312 42.47 -53.42 13.55
#